data_AF-A0A2R3QPR1-F1
#
_entry.id   AF-A0A2R3QPR1-F1
#
_cell.length_a   1.000
_cell.length_b   1.000
_cell.length_c   1.000
_cell.angle_alpha   90.00
_cell.angle_beta   90.00
_cell.angle_gamma   90.00
#
_symmetry.space_group_name_H-M   'P 1'
#
loop_
_entity.id
_entity.type
_entity.pdbx_description
1 polymer ?
#
loop_
_entity_poly.entity_id
_entity_poly.type
_entity_poly.pdbx_seq_one_letter_code
_entity_poly.pdbx_strand_id
1 'polypeptide(L)'
;MSAQPLVLANNKTPASVASDFLSVIKDIEICIENSNSQASAIENRGLFKSAFSSSRKDLVDISRSQNKINEMMLGLIQEVITLNAMSYSFLAAVIGELEQSCRNGWKDSDGQFQQLSDTGRQFADRANDIFVKILDGSKSTQSKIEVNQQNIAELRDKLQLKAEMVLKHTAEIDSIKSTLSNKAMQMQKSQQDISSIQSLLEVKAERLSHLDETLEKKKQTLEQHDKAIHALIEELQENNQMDMARELVIQDMRVQLQTLEQRTRQQKAFIIGLSITCLALTCLNALSLFKLF
;
A
#
# COMPACT_ATOMS: atom_id res chain seq x y z
N MET A 1 51.39 -27.52 -14.59
CA MET A 1 50.96 -26.49 -13.62
C MET A 1 51.69 -26.79 -12.33
N SER A 2 52.57 -25.90 -11.86
CA SER A 2 53.33 -26.12 -10.62
C SER A 2 52.38 -26.01 -9.44
N ALA A 3 52.21 -27.11 -8.69
CA ALA A 3 51.52 -27.07 -7.42
C ALA A 3 52.26 -26.08 -6.50
N GLN A 4 51.64 -24.94 -6.21
CA GLN A 4 52.14 -24.05 -5.16
C GLN A 4 52.21 -24.88 -3.88
N PRO A 5 53.36 -24.90 -3.16
CA PRO A 5 53.43 -25.60 -1.89
C PRO A 5 52.40 -24.97 -0.96
N LEU A 6 51.58 -25.81 -0.32
CA LEU A 6 50.67 -25.35 0.73
C LEU A 6 51.50 -24.84 1.90
N VAL A 7 51.58 -23.52 2.10
CA VAL A 7 52.37 -22.89 3.17
C VAL A 7 51.43 -22.30 4.21
N LEU A 8 51.69 -22.58 5.49
CA LEU A 8 50.95 -22.00 6.61
C LEU A 8 51.33 -20.52 6.86
N ALA A 9 50.52 -19.83 7.68
CA ALA A 9 50.79 -18.48 8.17
C ALA A 9 52.16 -18.32 8.91
N ASN A 10 52.84 -19.42 9.24
CA ASN A 10 54.16 -19.46 9.88
C ASN A 10 55.29 -20.02 8.97
N ASN A 11 55.13 -20.01 7.64
CA ASN A 11 56.13 -20.47 6.65
C ASN A 11 56.55 -21.95 6.72
N LYS A 12 55.83 -22.80 7.46
CA LYS A 12 56.08 -24.25 7.48
C LYS A 12 55.40 -24.95 6.30
N THR A 13 56.13 -25.86 5.66
CA THR A 13 55.65 -26.73 4.57
C THR A 13 55.20 -28.10 5.10
N PRO A 14 54.37 -28.85 4.37
CA PRO A 14 53.95 -30.19 4.78
C PRO A 14 55.13 -31.13 5.04
N ALA A 15 56.16 -31.06 4.18
CA ALA A 15 57.38 -31.85 4.33
C ALA A 15 58.16 -31.50 5.60
N SER A 16 58.32 -30.20 5.93
CA SER A 16 58.99 -29.80 7.18
C SER A 16 58.23 -30.28 8.42
N VAL A 17 56.91 -30.22 8.39
CA VAL A 17 56.06 -30.66 9.51
C VAL A 17 56.09 -32.19 9.64
N ALA A 18 56.04 -32.93 8.53
CA ALA A 18 56.18 -34.39 8.53
C ALA A 18 57.56 -34.83 9.06
N SER A 19 58.62 -34.11 8.69
CA SER A 19 59.97 -34.35 9.21
C SER A 19 60.07 -34.09 10.72
N ASP A 20 59.50 -32.98 11.21
CA ASP A 20 59.44 -32.66 12.64
C ASP A 20 58.72 -33.81 13.39
N PHE A 21 57.58 -34.29 12.88
CA PHE A 21 56.85 -35.42 13.47
C PHE A 21 57.66 -36.71 13.49
N LEU A 22 58.35 -37.03 12.39
CA LEU A 22 59.19 -38.23 12.33
C LEU A 22 60.37 -38.18 13.28
N SER A 23 60.93 -36.98 13.50
CA SER A 23 61.96 -36.77 14.52
C SER A 23 61.42 -37.08 15.92
N VAL A 24 60.22 -36.60 16.27
CA VAL A 24 59.59 -36.91 17.57
C VAL A 24 59.27 -38.40 17.70
N ILE A 25 58.79 -39.05 16.63
CA ILE A 25 58.58 -40.50 16.61
C ILE A 25 59.90 -41.24 16.84
N LYS A 26 60.99 -40.77 16.23
CA LYS A 26 62.33 -41.35 16.42
C LYS A 26 62.85 -41.16 17.85
N ASP A 27 62.58 -40.01 18.46
CA ASP A 27 62.92 -39.77 19.87
C ASP A 27 62.12 -40.68 20.82
N ILE A 28 60.84 -40.93 20.51
CA ILE A 28 60.00 -41.90 21.23
C ILE A 28 60.57 -43.31 21.07
N GLU A 29 60.95 -43.70 19.85
CA GLU A 29 61.58 -45.00 19.57
C GLU A 29 62.85 -45.19 20.39
N ILE A 30 63.73 -44.19 20.42
CA ILE A 30 64.96 -44.19 21.23
C ILE A 30 64.62 -44.28 22.73
N CYS A 31 63.59 -43.58 23.20
CA CYS A 31 63.14 -43.68 24.59
C CYS A 31 62.61 -45.07 24.93
N ILE A 32 61.86 -45.71 24.03
CA ILE A 32 61.36 -47.08 24.20
C ILE A 32 62.52 -48.08 24.22
N GLU A 33 63.48 -47.95 23.30
CA GLU A 33 64.65 -48.82 23.21
C GLU A 33 65.51 -48.70 24.48
N ASN A 34 65.76 -47.47 24.94
CA ASN A 34 66.44 -47.22 26.22
C ASN A 34 65.66 -47.81 27.40
N SER A 35 64.34 -47.67 27.42
CA SER A 35 63.49 -48.25 28.48
C SER A 35 63.51 -49.79 28.48
N ASN A 36 63.50 -50.41 27.30
CA ASN A 36 63.59 -51.87 27.15
C ASN A 36 64.97 -52.37 27.54
N SER A 37 66.04 -51.67 27.18
CA SER A 37 67.41 -52.02 27.59
C SER A 37 67.56 -51.97 29.13
N GLN A 38 66.95 -50.99 29.79
CA GLN A 38 66.89 -50.91 31.25
C GLN A 38 66.06 -52.06 31.86
N ALA A 39 64.90 -52.37 31.29
CA ALA A 39 64.07 -53.51 31.74
C ALA A 39 64.82 -54.85 31.63
N SER A 40 65.49 -55.10 30.49
CA SER A 40 66.31 -56.30 30.30
C SER A 40 67.53 -56.33 31.23
N ALA A 41 68.14 -55.18 31.53
CA ALA A 41 69.23 -55.10 32.51
C ALA A 41 68.76 -55.40 33.94
N ILE A 42 67.50 -55.09 34.28
CA ILE A 42 66.88 -55.45 35.56
C ILE A 42 66.57 -56.96 35.59
N GLU A 43 66.03 -57.52 34.51
CA GLU A 43 65.71 -58.95 34.37
C GLU A 43 66.97 -59.83 34.48
N ASN A 44 68.08 -59.39 33.88
CA ASN A 44 69.36 -60.10 33.90
C ASN A 44 70.15 -60.00 35.22
N ARG A 45 69.70 -59.23 36.22
CA ARG A 45 70.41 -59.10 37.52
C ARG A 45 70.27 -60.32 38.44
N GLY A 46 69.37 -61.25 38.14
CA GLY A 46 69.11 -62.45 38.94
C GLY A 46 68.44 -62.18 40.29
N LEU A 47 67.77 -63.21 40.85
CA LEU A 47 66.89 -63.13 42.03
C LEU A 47 67.57 -62.56 43.30
N PHE A 48 68.88 -62.73 43.47
CA PHE A 48 69.58 -62.32 44.69
C PHE A 48 69.94 -60.83 44.74
N LYS A 49 70.14 -60.15 43.60
CA LYS A 49 70.40 -58.69 43.57
C LYS A 49 69.10 -57.86 43.47
N SER A 50 68.05 -58.39 42.87
CA SER A 50 66.74 -57.71 42.79
C SER A 50 66.05 -57.58 44.15
N ALA A 51 66.26 -58.53 45.06
CA ALA A 51 65.65 -58.55 46.38
C ALA A 51 66.25 -57.55 47.40
N PHE A 52 67.53 -57.16 47.25
CA PHE A 52 68.26 -56.44 48.31
C PHE A 52 68.72 -55.01 47.99
N SER A 53 68.55 -54.46 46.77
CA SER A 53 68.96 -53.04 46.56
C SER A 53 68.21 -52.15 45.56
N SER A 54 67.25 -52.59 44.73
CA SER A 54 66.76 -51.65 43.68
C SER A 54 65.30 -51.70 43.23
N SER A 55 64.41 -52.54 43.78
CA SER A 55 63.02 -52.63 43.26
C SER A 55 62.26 -51.29 43.23
N ARG A 56 62.44 -50.43 44.24
CA ARG A 56 61.79 -49.09 44.28
C ARG A 56 62.40 -48.10 43.29
N LYS A 57 63.72 -48.15 43.07
CA LYS A 57 64.42 -47.25 42.14
C LYS A 57 64.14 -47.65 40.69
N ASP A 58 64.16 -48.95 40.42
CA ASP A 58 63.86 -49.52 39.11
C ASP A 58 62.40 -49.25 38.68
N LEU A 59 61.42 -49.37 39.60
CA LEU A 59 60.02 -48.98 39.34
C LEU A 59 59.84 -47.48 39.09
N VAL A 60 60.56 -46.63 39.82
CA VAL A 60 60.53 -45.18 39.62
C VAL A 60 61.13 -44.80 38.26
N ASP A 61 62.21 -45.46 37.84
CA ASP A 61 62.88 -45.19 36.56
C ASP A 61 62.02 -45.66 35.36
N ILE A 62 61.39 -46.84 35.45
CA ILE A 62 60.42 -47.32 34.44
C ILE A 62 59.19 -46.39 34.38
N SER A 63 58.64 -45.99 35.52
CA SER A 63 57.49 -45.07 35.57
C SER A 63 57.83 -43.69 35.00
N ARG A 64 59.04 -43.17 35.25
CA ARG A 64 59.52 -41.91 34.68
C ARG A 64 59.69 -42.02 33.16
N SER A 65 60.19 -43.14 32.65
CA SER A 65 60.32 -43.40 31.22
C SER A 65 58.94 -43.47 30.54
N GLN A 66 57.99 -44.20 31.12
CA GLN A 66 56.61 -44.27 30.62
C GLN A 66 55.90 -42.91 30.64
N ASN A 67 56.07 -42.12 31.70
CA ASN A 67 55.50 -40.77 31.74
C ASN A 67 56.10 -39.86 30.68
N LYS A 68 57.41 -39.94 30.43
CA LYS A 68 58.07 -39.18 29.37
C LYS A 68 57.57 -39.57 27.98
N ILE A 69 57.37 -40.86 27.72
CA ILE A 69 56.77 -41.36 26.46
C ILE A 69 55.34 -40.84 26.30
N ASN A 70 54.53 -40.86 27.37
CA ASN A 70 53.16 -40.36 27.36
C ASN A 70 53.08 -38.83 27.13
N GLU A 71 54.00 -38.06 27.73
CA GLU A 71 54.08 -36.61 27.54
C GLU A 71 54.43 -36.25 26.08
N MET A 72 55.41 -36.94 25.49
CA MET A 72 55.76 -36.76 24.08
C MET A 72 54.61 -37.14 23.14
N MET A 73 53.86 -38.21 23.46
CA MET A 73 52.63 -38.56 22.73
C MET A 73 51.55 -37.48 22.80
N LEU A 74 51.32 -36.91 23.98
CA LEU A 74 50.31 -35.85 24.16
C LEU A 74 50.68 -34.58 23.38
N GLY A 75 51.96 -34.20 23.37
CA GLY A 75 52.45 -33.09 22.55
C GLY A 75 52.18 -33.30 21.05
N LEU A 76 52.45 -34.52 20.56
CA LEU A 76 52.22 -34.92 19.16
C LEU A 76 50.72 -34.83 18.80
N ILE A 77 49.83 -35.30 19.67
CA ILE A 77 48.37 -35.19 19.50
C ILE A 77 47.93 -33.72 19.42
N GLN A 78 48.51 -32.84 20.24
CA GLN A 78 48.11 -31.45 20.34
C GLN A 78 48.55 -30.61 19.14
N GLU A 79 49.73 -30.90 18.58
CA GLU A 79 50.18 -30.34 17.30
C GLU A 79 49.27 -30.79 16.14
N VAL A 80 48.80 -32.04 16.18
CA VAL A 80 47.88 -32.60 15.18
C VAL A 80 46.48 -31.97 15.25
N ILE A 81 45.96 -31.71 16.45
CA ILE A 81 44.71 -30.95 16.63
C ILE A 81 44.85 -29.53 16.04
N THR A 82 46.00 -28.90 16.26
CA THR A 82 46.30 -27.57 15.70
C THR A 82 46.38 -27.61 14.17
N LEU A 83 46.93 -28.69 13.61
CA LEU A 83 46.93 -28.98 12.18
C LEU A 83 45.54 -29.25 11.59
N ASN A 84 44.66 -29.90 12.34
CA ASN A 84 43.27 -30.14 11.93
C ASN A 84 42.44 -28.84 11.88
N ALA A 85 42.84 -27.83 12.65
CA ALA A 85 42.31 -26.47 12.50
C ALA A 85 42.84 -25.76 11.23
N MET A 86 43.89 -26.28 10.61
CA MET A 86 44.44 -25.81 9.33
C MET A 86 43.86 -26.67 8.18
N SER A 87 43.68 -26.05 7.00
CA SER A 87 42.88 -26.59 5.87
C SER A 87 43.04 -28.09 5.59
N TYR A 88 41.94 -28.77 5.23
CA TYR A 88 41.90 -30.18 4.80
C TYR A 88 43.04 -30.54 3.83
N SER A 89 43.32 -29.67 2.84
CA SER A 89 44.37 -29.89 1.84
C SER A 89 45.78 -29.94 2.45
N PHE A 90 46.02 -29.19 3.53
CA PHE A 90 47.28 -29.17 4.24
C PHE A 90 47.48 -30.45 5.08
N LEU A 91 46.46 -30.87 5.83
CA LEU A 91 46.51 -32.11 6.61
C LEU A 91 46.72 -33.34 5.72
N ALA A 92 46.02 -33.40 4.57
CA ALA A 92 46.20 -34.46 3.58
C ALA A 92 47.64 -34.52 3.03
N ALA A 93 48.24 -33.35 2.77
CA ALA A 93 49.62 -33.26 2.29
C ALA A 93 50.62 -33.72 3.36
N VAL A 94 50.40 -33.38 4.64
CA VAL A 94 51.27 -33.82 5.75
C VAL A 94 51.22 -35.33 5.94
N ILE A 95 50.03 -35.94 5.87
CA ILE A 95 49.87 -37.39 5.96
C ILE A 95 50.60 -38.08 4.79
N GLY A 96 50.46 -37.58 3.57
CA GLY A 96 51.14 -38.15 2.40
C GLY A 96 52.67 -38.09 2.51
N GLU A 97 53.22 -36.96 2.96
CA GLU A 97 54.66 -36.81 3.20
C GLU A 97 55.17 -37.72 4.33
N LEU A 98 54.36 -37.90 5.39
CA LEU A 98 54.67 -38.80 6.50
C LEU A 98 54.73 -40.25 6.04
N GLU A 99 53.73 -40.73 5.29
CA GLU A 99 53.70 -42.10 4.76
C GLU A 99 54.89 -42.39 3.84
N GLN A 100 55.21 -41.43 2.97
CA GLN A 100 56.34 -41.55 2.04
C GLN A 100 57.67 -41.60 2.79
N SER A 101 57.83 -40.77 3.80
CA SER A 101 59.04 -40.68 4.62
C SER A 101 59.20 -41.87 5.57
N CYS A 102 58.10 -42.44 6.10
CA CYS A 102 58.13 -43.69 6.86
C CYS A 102 58.65 -44.87 6.02
N ARG A 103 58.28 -44.94 4.74
CA ARG A 103 58.68 -46.02 3.83
C ARG A 103 60.12 -45.85 3.34
N ASN A 104 60.50 -44.63 3.00
CA ASN A 104 61.75 -44.37 2.28
C ASN A 104 62.85 -43.76 3.16
N GLY A 105 62.56 -43.48 4.43
CA GLY A 105 63.42 -42.66 5.28
C GLY A 105 63.33 -41.17 4.94
N TRP A 106 63.87 -40.33 5.81
CA TRP A 106 63.91 -38.88 5.62
C TRP A 106 65.30 -38.34 5.97
N LYS A 107 65.56 -37.08 5.64
CA LYS A 107 66.73 -36.36 6.15
C LYS A 107 66.28 -35.46 7.29
N ASP A 108 66.99 -35.53 8.41
CA ASP A 108 66.75 -34.61 9.52
C ASP A 108 67.22 -33.18 9.18
N SER A 109 67.00 -32.25 10.11
CA SER A 109 67.39 -30.85 9.97
C SER A 109 68.91 -30.65 9.77
N ASP A 110 69.73 -31.62 10.16
CA ASP A 110 71.18 -31.62 9.99
C ASP A 110 71.63 -32.34 8.71
N GLY A 111 70.67 -32.83 7.91
CA GLY A 111 70.89 -33.47 6.62
C GLY A 111 71.26 -34.95 6.70
N GLN A 112 71.23 -35.55 7.89
CA GLN A 112 71.52 -36.97 8.10
C GLN A 112 70.30 -37.81 7.73
N PHE A 113 70.55 -38.93 7.07
CA PHE A 113 69.48 -39.85 6.67
C PHE A 113 69.02 -40.70 7.86
N GLN A 114 67.72 -40.65 8.14
CA GLN A 114 67.06 -41.33 9.24
C GLN A 114 66.05 -42.34 8.71
N GLN A 115 65.93 -43.48 9.40
CA GLN A 115 64.90 -44.49 9.13
C GLN A 115 64.36 -45.03 10.46
N LEU A 116 63.05 -45.31 10.49
CA LEU A 116 62.40 -45.94 11.64
C LEU A 116 62.75 -47.43 11.73
N SER A 117 63.00 -47.91 12.94
CA SER A 117 63.04 -49.36 13.22
C SER A 117 61.64 -49.97 13.13
N ASP A 118 61.53 -51.29 13.26
CA ASP A 118 60.24 -51.98 13.22
C ASP A 118 59.27 -51.49 14.32
N THR A 119 59.77 -51.15 15.50
CA THR A 119 58.96 -50.57 16.59
C THR A 119 58.54 -49.13 16.27
N GLY A 120 59.45 -48.33 15.70
CA GLY A 120 59.14 -46.99 15.21
C GLY A 120 58.09 -47.00 14.09
N ARG A 121 58.15 -47.98 13.17
CA ARG A 121 57.15 -48.17 12.11
C ARG A 121 55.78 -48.54 12.66
N GLN A 122 55.70 -49.48 13.61
CA GLN A 122 54.42 -49.82 14.25
C GLN A 122 53.79 -48.62 14.98
N PHE A 123 54.61 -47.76 15.58
CA PHE A 123 54.14 -46.52 16.19
C PHE A 123 53.65 -45.52 15.14
N ALA A 124 54.42 -45.33 14.06
CA ALA A 124 54.04 -44.46 12.95
C ALA A 124 52.75 -44.93 12.26
N ASP A 125 52.53 -46.24 12.11
CA ASP A 125 51.29 -46.81 11.56
C ASP A 125 50.07 -46.46 12.43
N ARG A 126 50.22 -46.51 13.77
CA ARG A 126 49.16 -46.09 14.70
C ARG A 126 48.90 -44.59 14.68
N ALA A 127 49.96 -43.79 14.59
CA ALA A 127 49.84 -42.34 14.43
C ALA A 127 49.12 -42.01 13.11
N ASN A 128 49.45 -42.71 12.03
CA ASN A 128 48.81 -42.57 10.73
C ASN A 128 47.31 -42.91 10.78
N ASP A 129 46.91 -44.01 11.43
CA ASP A 129 45.49 -44.37 11.62
C ASP A 129 44.70 -43.27 12.36
N ILE A 130 45.31 -42.63 13.37
CA ILE A 130 44.71 -41.49 14.05
C ILE A 130 44.58 -40.30 13.08
N PHE A 131 45.60 -40.02 12.27
CA PHE A 131 45.58 -38.91 11.31
C PHE A 131 44.54 -39.09 10.21
N VAL A 132 44.38 -40.31 9.69
CA VAL A 132 43.35 -40.63 8.69
C VAL A 132 41.94 -40.41 9.26
N LYS A 133 41.67 -40.86 10.49
CA LYS A 133 40.36 -40.63 11.15
C LYS A 133 40.07 -39.14 11.35
N ILE A 134 41.09 -38.36 11.70
CA ILE A 134 40.98 -36.91 11.84
C ILE A 134 40.72 -36.25 10.48
N LEU A 135 41.42 -36.68 9.43
CA LEU A 135 41.23 -36.22 8.05
C LEU A 135 39.81 -36.50 7.55
N ASP A 136 39.26 -37.68 7.83
CA ASP A 136 37.88 -38.03 7.45
C ASP A 136 36.85 -37.16 8.17
N GLY A 137 37.05 -36.89 9.47
CA GLY A 137 36.23 -35.95 10.22
C GLY A 137 36.33 -34.51 9.67
N SER A 138 37.53 -34.10 9.27
CA SER A 138 37.80 -32.81 8.63
C SER A 138 37.12 -32.70 7.26
N LYS A 139 37.15 -33.76 6.45
CA LYS A 139 36.45 -33.85 5.15
C LYS A 139 34.94 -33.67 5.30
N SER A 140 34.33 -34.36 6.26
CA SER A 140 32.89 -34.22 6.56
C SER A 140 32.54 -32.78 6.94
N THR A 141 33.40 -32.12 7.72
CA THR A 141 33.23 -30.73 8.13
C THR A 141 33.38 -29.77 6.94
N GLN A 142 34.40 -29.98 6.10
CA GLN A 142 34.63 -29.20 4.88
C GLN A 142 33.43 -29.27 3.91
N SER A 143 32.87 -30.47 3.67
CA SER A 143 31.67 -30.60 2.83
C SER A 143 30.46 -29.85 3.40
N LYS A 144 30.28 -29.83 4.73
CA LYS A 144 29.23 -29.02 5.37
C LYS A 144 29.47 -27.52 5.20
N ILE A 145 30.73 -27.08 5.29
CA ILE A 145 31.11 -25.69 5.07
C ILE A 145 30.81 -25.27 3.63
N GLU A 146 31.15 -26.10 2.65
CA GLU A 146 30.86 -25.84 1.23
C GLU A 146 29.36 -25.73 0.96
N VAL A 147 28.56 -26.66 1.48
CA VAL A 147 27.09 -26.61 1.38
C VAL A 147 26.53 -25.35 2.04
N ASN A 148 27.03 -25.00 3.24
CA ASN A 148 26.59 -23.77 3.91
C ASN A 148 27.00 -22.51 3.14
N GLN A 149 28.16 -22.51 2.51
CA GLN A 149 28.62 -21.38 1.69
C GLN A 149 27.73 -21.19 0.45
N GLN A 150 27.32 -22.29 -0.20
CA GLN A 150 26.34 -22.25 -1.28
C GLN A 150 24.97 -21.76 -0.78
N ASN A 151 24.47 -22.29 0.33
CA ASN A 151 23.21 -21.86 0.93
C ASN A 151 23.21 -20.37 1.29
N ILE A 152 24.33 -19.84 1.81
CA ILE A 152 24.49 -18.41 2.11
C ILE A 152 24.44 -17.57 0.83
N ALA A 153 25.07 -18.03 -0.27
CA ALA A 153 25.01 -17.34 -1.55
C ALA A 153 23.57 -17.29 -2.08
N GLU A 154 22.85 -18.43 -2.09
CA GLU A 154 21.44 -18.49 -2.49
C GLU A 154 20.54 -17.60 -1.61
N LEU A 155 20.82 -17.54 -0.30
CA LEU A 155 20.05 -16.71 0.62
C LEU A 155 20.27 -15.22 0.33
N ARG A 156 21.50 -14.82 -0.02
CA ARG A 156 21.82 -13.44 -0.42
C ARG A 156 21.08 -13.05 -1.69
N ASP A 157 21.07 -13.91 -2.71
CA ASP A 157 20.36 -13.64 -3.97
C ASP A 157 18.85 -13.48 -3.73
N LYS A 158 18.25 -14.37 -2.93
CA LYS A 158 16.83 -14.26 -2.54
C LYS A 158 16.52 -12.98 -1.77
N LEU A 159 17.44 -12.55 -0.89
CA LEU A 159 17.26 -11.33 -0.09
C LEU A 159 17.38 -10.08 -0.95
N GLN A 160 18.31 -10.06 -1.92
CA GLN A 160 18.43 -8.99 -2.90
C GLN A 160 17.17 -8.86 -3.77
N LEU A 161 16.70 -9.98 -4.33
CA LEU A 161 15.45 -10.00 -5.12
C LEU A 161 14.26 -9.47 -4.31
N LYS A 162 14.16 -9.87 -3.03
CA LYS A 162 13.09 -9.40 -2.15
C LYS A 162 13.21 -7.90 -1.86
N ALA A 163 14.41 -7.37 -1.70
CA ALA A 163 14.63 -5.94 -1.51
C ALA A 163 14.21 -5.13 -2.76
N GLU A 164 14.57 -5.62 -3.96
CA GLU A 164 14.13 -5.01 -5.23
C GLU A 164 12.60 -5.03 -5.38
N MET A 165 11.94 -6.15 -5.02
CA MET A 165 10.48 -6.22 -5.01
C MET A 165 9.85 -5.24 -4.03
N VAL A 166 10.42 -5.06 -2.82
CA VAL A 166 9.91 -4.10 -1.84
C VAL A 166 10.00 -2.67 -2.38
N LEU A 167 11.11 -2.30 -3.02
CA LEU A 167 11.25 -0.98 -3.65
C LEU A 167 10.20 -0.78 -4.76
N LYS A 168 9.99 -1.78 -5.61
CA LYS A 168 8.98 -1.74 -6.67
C LYS A 168 7.57 -1.58 -6.10
N HIS A 169 7.18 -2.40 -5.13
CA HIS A 169 5.86 -2.32 -4.50
C HIS A 169 5.66 -0.99 -3.77
N THR A 170 6.70 -0.43 -3.14
CA THR A 170 6.62 0.89 -2.50
C THR A 170 6.30 1.98 -3.53
N ALA A 171 6.98 1.97 -4.68
CA ALA A 171 6.70 2.90 -5.77
C ALA A 171 5.27 2.74 -6.34
N GLU A 172 4.78 1.50 -6.46
CA GLU A 172 3.40 1.22 -6.87
C GLU A 172 2.37 1.76 -5.86
N ILE A 173 2.62 1.56 -4.55
CA ILE A 173 1.77 2.10 -3.48
C ILE A 173 1.72 3.63 -3.52
N ASP A 174 2.86 4.30 -3.73
CA ASP A 174 2.91 5.76 -3.83
C ASP A 174 2.13 6.28 -5.05
N SER A 175 2.22 5.57 -6.19
CA SER A 175 1.44 5.87 -7.40
C SER A 175 -0.07 5.71 -7.15
N ILE A 176 -0.48 4.63 -6.49
CA ILE A 176 -1.88 4.39 -6.10
C ILE A 176 -2.37 5.49 -5.16
N LYS A 177 -1.57 5.87 -4.16
CA LYS A 177 -1.90 6.93 -3.20
C LYS A 177 -2.08 8.29 -3.89
N SER A 178 -1.20 8.63 -4.83
CA SER A 178 -1.32 9.84 -5.66
C SER A 178 -2.62 9.83 -6.47
N THR A 179 -2.94 8.70 -7.12
CA THR A 179 -4.17 8.54 -7.90
C THR A 179 -5.42 8.66 -7.04
N LEU A 180 -5.43 8.06 -5.85
CA LEU A 180 -6.51 8.16 -4.88
C LEU A 180 -6.70 9.59 -4.37
N SER A 181 -5.61 10.30 -4.08
CA SER A 181 -5.66 11.70 -3.65
C SER A 181 -6.25 12.60 -4.75
N ASN A 182 -5.84 12.40 -6.00
CA ASN A 182 -6.40 13.12 -7.15
C ASN A 182 -7.91 12.83 -7.31
N LYS A 183 -8.33 11.56 -7.19
CA LYS A 183 -9.75 11.19 -7.23
C LYS A 183 -10.54 11.82 -6.08
N ALA A 184 -9.99 11.86 -4.87
CA ALA A 184 -10.63 12.50 -3.72
C ALA A 184 -10.85 14.01 -3.97
N MET A 185 -9.84 14.71 -4.51
CA MET A 185 -9.98 16.12 -4.89
C MET A 185 -11.05 16.33 -5.97
N GLN A 186 -11.09 15.46 -6.99
CA GLN A 186 -12.13 15.51 -8.01
C GLN A 186 -13.53 15.27 -7.43
N MET A 187 -13.68 14.30 -6.52
CA MET A 187 -14.95 14.05 -5.84
C MET A 187 -15.40 15.24 -4.99
N GLN A 188 -14.48 15.88 -4.28
CA GLN A 188 -14.78 17.08 -3.49
C GLN A 188 -15.26 18.22 -4.39
N LYS A 189 -14.59 18.43 -5.54
CA LYS A 189 -15.01 19.42 -6.52
C LYS A 189 -16.40 19.11 -7.08
N SER A 190 -16.63 17.87 -7.50
CA SER A 190 -17.95 17.43 -7.97
C SER A 190 -19.04 17.62 -6.92
N GLN A 191 -18.74 17.36 -5.65
CA GLN A 191 -19.69 17.59 -4.56
C GLN A 191 -20.03 19.08 -4.40
N GLN A 192 -19.04 19.96 -4.50
CA GLN A 192 -19.25 21.41 -4.47
C GLN A 192 -20.08 21.90 -5.67
N ASP A 193 -19.82 21.37 -6.86
CA ASP A 193 -20.59 21.67 -8.06
C ASP A 193 -22.05 21.21 -7.92
N ILE A 194 -22.28 20.01 -7.39
CA ILE A 194 -23.64 19.49 -7.10
C ILE A 194 -24.37 20.39 -6.10
N SER A 195 -23.73 20.79 -5.00
CA SER A 195 -24.35 21.68 -4.02
C SER A 195 -24.67 23.06 -4.61
N SER A 196 -23.81 23.57 -5.50
CA SER A 196 -24.06 24.83 -6.21
C SER A 196 -25.29 24.72 -7.12
N ILE A 197 -25.40 23.62 -7.87
CA ILE A 197 -26.57 23.31 -8.73
C ILE A 197 -27.84 23.19 -7.90
N GLN A 198 -27.79 22.51 -6.75
CA GLN A 198 -28.93 22.38 -5.83
C GLN A 198 -29.44 23.74 -5.37
N SER A 199 -28.56 24.65 -4.93
CA SER A 199 -28.97 26.00 -4.53
C SER A 199 -29.60 26.79 -5.68
N LEU A 200 -29.06 26.66 -6.90
CA LEU A 200 -29.61 27.33 -8.07
C LEU A 200 -31.00 26.79 -8.43
N LEU A 201 -31.20 25.47 -8.30
CA LEU A 201 -32.50 24.84 -8.53
C LEU A 201 -33.53 25.31 -7.49
N GLU A 202 -33.14 25.45 -6.23
CA GLU A 202 -34.00 25.96 -5.16
C GLU A 202 -34.46 27.39 -5.43
N VAL A 203 -33.54 28.29 -5.80
CA VAL A 203 -33.86 29.68 -6.20
C VAL A 203 -34.78 29.70 -7.42
N LYS A 204 -34.56 28.83 -8.40
CA LYS A 204 -35.44 28.73 -9.58
C LYS A 204 -36.82 28.19 -9.23
N ALA A 205 -36.92 27.23 -8.32
CA ALA A 205 -38.19 26.69 -7.85
C ALA A 205 -39.00 27.76 -7.11
N GLU A 206 -38.36 28.53 -6.22
CA GLU A 206 -38.98 29.66 -5.52
C GLU A 206 -39.49 30.72 -6.51
N ARG A 207 -38.67 31.07 -7.51
CA ARG A 207 -39.07 32.00 -8.56
C ARG A 207 -40.24 31.50 -9.40
N LEU A 208 -40.29 30.20 -9.71
CA LEU A 208 -41.42 29.60 -10.41
C LEU A 208 -42.69 29.66 -9.57
N SER A 209 -42.61 29.32 -8.28
CA SER A 209 -43.73 29.44 -7.35
C SER A 209 -44.27 30.87 -7.29
N HIS A 210 -43.39 31.88 -7.24
CA HIS A 210 -43.81 33.28 -7.24
C HIS A 210 -44.47 33.72 -8.57
N LEU A 211 -43.97 33.20 -9.70
CA LEU A 211 -44.59 33.43 -11.01
C LEU A 211 -45.99 32.80 -11.08
N ASP A 212 -46.15 31.57 -10.57
CA ASP A 212 -47.45 30.88 -10.52
C ASP A 212 -48.45 31.66 -9.65
N GLU A 213 -48.04 32.15 -8.47
CA GLU A 213 -48.89 33.02 -7.64
C GLU A 213 -49.30 34.31 -8.37
N THR A 214 -48.36 34.93 -9.09
CA THR A 214 -48.63 36.15 -9.85
C THR A 214 -49.60 35.88 -11.00
N LEU A 215 -49.46 34.74 -11.67
CA LEU A 215 -50.33 34.31 -12.75
C LEU A 215 -51.75 34.07 -12.23
N GLU A 216 -51.89 33.37 -11.10
CA GLU A 216 -53.21 33.11 -10.50
C GLU A 216 -53.91 34.39 -10.05
N LYS A 217 -53.17 35.35 -9.46
CA LYS A 217 -53.71 36.69 -9.16
C LYS A 217 -54.21 37.40 -10.41
N LYS A 218 -53.41 37.40 -11.49
CA LYS A 218 -53.82 38.02 -12.76
C LYS A 218 -55.06 37.35 -13.35
N LYS A 219 -55.16 36.03 -13.26
CA LYS A 219 -56.34 35.28 -13.69
C LYS A 219 -57.60 35.70 -12.91
N GLN A 220 -57.51 35.80 -11.58
CA GLN A 220 -58.61 36.30 -10.75
C GLN A 220 -59.01 37.73 -11.12
N THR A 221 -58.05 38.62 -11.36
CA THR A 221 -58.32 40.00 -11.83
C THR A 221 -59.01 40.00 -13.19
N LEU A 222 -58.59 39.13 -14.12
CA LEU A 222 -59.24 38.99 -15.43
C LEU A 222 -60.70 38.54 -15.28
N GLU A 223 -60.96 37.52 -14.45
CA GLU A 223 -62.33 37.05 -14.16
C GLU A 223 -63.20 38.14 -13.51
N GLN A 224 -62.62 38.99 -12.65
CA GLN A 224 -63.32 40.14 -12.06
C GLN A 224 -63.64 41.21 -13.11
N HIS A 225 -62.68 41.52 -13.99
CA HIS A 225 -62.90 42.45 -15.09
C HIS A 225 -63.96 41.93 -16.07
N ASP A 226 -63.94 40.64 -16.41
CA ASP A 226 -64.97 40.03 -17.27
C ASP A 226 -66.37 40.18 -16.65
N LYS A 227 -66.53 39.93 -15.35
CA LYS A 227 -67.80 40.15 -14.64
C LYS A 227 -68.23 41.62 -14.65
N ALA A 228 -67.30 42.55 -14.42
CA ALA A 228 -67.59 43.98 -14.44
C ALA A 228 -68.00 44.45 -15.86
N ILE A 229 -67.35 43.93 -16.90
CA ILE A 229 -67.71 44.20 -18.30
C ILE A 229 -69.13 43.68 -18.58
N HIS A 230 -69.47 42.46 -18.15
CA HIS A 230 -70.82 41.93 -18.33
C HIS A 230 -71.87 42.78 -17.61
N ALA A 231 -71.61 43.19 -16.36
CA ALA A 231 -72.51 44.07 -15.61
C ALA A 231 -72.71 45.43 -16.31
N LEU A 232 -71.63 46.05 -16.83
CA LEU A 232 -71.72 47.29 -17.60
C LEU A 232 -72.51 47.12 -18.91
N ILE A 233 -72.35 45.97 -19.58
CA ILE A 233 -73.13 45.65 -20.78
C ILE A 233 -74.62 45.53 -20.44
N GLU A 234 -74.97 44.86 -19.33
CA GLU A 234 -76.36 44.75 -18.85
C GLU A 234 -76.94 46.12 -18.50
N GLU A 235 -76.19 46.95 -17.76
CA GLU A 235 -76.62 48.31 -17.39
C GLU A 235 -76.81 49.21 -18.62
N LEU A 236 -75.92 49.12 -19.61
CA LEU A 236 -76.07 49.82 -20.88
C LEU A 236 -77.30 49.36 -21.67
N GLN A 237 -77.61 48.06 -21.66
CA GLN A 237 -78.82 47.53 -22.29
C GLN A 237 -80.09 48.03 -21.59
N GLU A 238 -80.12 48.01 -20.26
CA GLU A 238 -81.25 48.52 -19.48
C GLU A 238 -81.45 50.02 -19.70
N ASN A 239 -80.36 50.80 -19.67
CA ASN A 239 -80.42 52.23 -19.91
C ASN A 239 -80.92 52.54 -21.33
N ASN A 240 -80.45 51.80 -22.34
CA ASN A 240 -80.94 51.93 -23.71
C ASN A 240 -82.45 51.59 -23.81
N GLN A 241 -82.93 50.56 -23.10
CA GLN A 241 -84.37 50.27 -23.04
C GLN A 241 -85.16 51.40 -22.36
N MET A 242 -84.66 51.95 -21.27
CA MET A 242 -85.27 53.11 -20.60
C MET A 242 -85.30 54.34 -21.50
N ASP A 243 -84.22 54.62 -22.23
CA ASP A 243 -84.16 55.74 -23.16
C ASP A 243 -85.12 55.55 -24.34
N MET A 244 -85.26 54.34 -24.89
CA MET A 244 -86.32 54.02 -25.87
C MET A 244 -87.72 54.26 -25.30
N ALA A 245 -87.98 53.85 -24.05
CA ALA A 245 -89.27 54.09 -23.40
C ALA A 245 -89.53 55.58 -23.18
N ARG A 246 -88.52 56.35 -22.76
CA ARG A 246 -88.59 57.81 -22.63
C ARG A 246 -88.88 58.48 -23.96
N GLU A 247 -88.22 58.05 -25.05
CA GLU A 247 -88.45 58.60 -26.38
C GLU A 247 -89.90 58.36 -26.84
N LEU A 248 -90.46 57.17 -26.59
CA LEU A 248 -91.87 56.88 -26.86
C LEU A 248 -92.82 57.78 -26.07
N VAL A 249 -92.55 58.00 -24.78
CA VAL A 249 -93.36 58.91 -23.93
C VAL A 249 -93.25 60.37 -24.43
N ILE A 250 -92.06 60.83 -24.80
CA ILE A 250 -91.85 62.17 -25.37
C ILE A 250 -92.61 62.31 -26.69
N GLN A 251 -92.59 61.28 -27.54
CA GLN A 251 -93.31 61.27 -28.80
C GLN A 251 -94.83 61.34 -28.57
N ASP A 252 -95.36 60.58 -27.61
CA ASP A 252 -96.78 60.67 -27.22
C ASP A 252 -97.14 62.06 -26.67
N MET A 253 -96.34 62.61 -25.75
CA MET A 253 -96.54 63.97 -25.24
C MET A 253 -96.52 65.02 -26.36
N ARG A 254 -95.64 64.89 -27.36
CA ARG A 254 -95.62 65.78 -28.54
C ARG A 254 -96.92 65.69 -29.34
N VAL A 255 -97.46 64.49 -29.54
CA VAL A 255 -98.76 64.30 -30.23
C VAL A 255 -99.89 64.91 -29.41
N GLN A 256 -99.90 64.71 -28.10
CA GLN A 256 -100.89 65.32 -27.20
C GLN A 256 -100.82 66.85 -27.24
N LEU A 257 -99.61 67.43 -27.19
CA LEU A 257 -99.38 68.88 -27.31
C LEU A 257 -99.88 69.42 -28.66
N GLN A 258 -99.56 68.77 -29.77
CA GLN A 258 -100.06 69.16 -31.10
C GLN A 258 -101.59 69.13 -31.16
N THR A 259 -102.20 68.12 -30.56
CA THR A 259 -103.67 68.00 -30.48
C THR A 259 -104.28 69.12 -29.65
N LEU A 260 -103.67 69.46 -28.52
CA LEU A 260 -104.07 70.57 -27.65
C LEU A 260 -103.91 71.93 -28.35
N GLU A 261 -102.80 72.15 -29.05
CA GLU A 261 -102.60 73.34 -29.88
C GLU A 261 -103.68 73.45 -30.96
N GLN A 262 -104.00 72.35 -31.65
CA GLN A 262 -105.02 72.32 -32.69
C GLN A 262 -106.41 72.63 -32.12
N ARG A 263 -106.78 72.05 -30.97
CA ARG A 263 -108.03 72.38 -30.26
C ARG A 263 -108.07 73.84 -29.84
N THR A 264 -106.96 74.38 -29.32
CA THR A 264 -106.87 75.80 -28.93
C THR A 264 -107.03 76.72 -30.14
N ARG A 265 -106.42 76.37 -31.29
CA ARG A 265 -106.61 77.11 -32.55
C ARG A 265 -108.06 77.02 -33.04
N GLN A 266 -108.69 75.86 -32.97
CA GLN A 266 -110.11 75.69 -33.32
C GLN A 266 -111.02 76.50 -32.39
N GLN A 267 -110.77 76.51 -31.08
CA GLN A 267 -111.50 77.35 -30.12
C GLN A 267 -111.30 78.83 -30.40
N LYS A 268 -110.08 79.29 -30.69
CA LYS A 268 -109.81 80.67 -31.10
C LYS A 268 -110.57 81.03 -32.39
N ALA A 269 -110.54 80.16 -33.40
CA ALA A 269 -111.29 80.36 -34.65
C ALA A 269 -112.81 80.40 -34.41
N PHE A 270 -113.33 79.54 -33.53
CA PHE A 270 -114.72 79.51 -33.12
C PHE A 270 -115.15 80.77 -32.37
N ILE A 271 -114.34 81.24 -31.41
CA ILE A 271 -114.58 82.49 -30.67
C ILE A 271 -114.54 83.69 -31.62
N ILE A 272 -113.55 83.74 -32.53
CA ILE A 272 -113.49 84.79 -33.55
C ILE A 272 -114.74 84.74 -34.44
N GLY A 273 -115.13 83.55 -34.91
CA GLY A 273 -116.36 83.34 -35.68
C GLY A 273 -117.62 83.82 -34.95
N LEU A 274 -117.76 83.47 -33.66
CA LEU A 274 -118.85 83.94 -32.79
C LEU A 274 -118.84 85.46 -32.61
N SER A 275 -117.67 86.06 -32.42
CA SER A 275 -117.57 87.51 -32.29
C SER A 275 -117.93 88.24 -33.58
N ILE A 276 -117.57 87.69 -34.75
CA ILE A 276 -117.97 88.21 -36.06
C ILE A 276 -119.48 88.05 -36.27
N THR A 277 -120.08 86.91 -35.89
CA THR A 277 -121.53 86.72 -36.02
C THR A 277 -122.31 87.60 -35.04
N CYS A 278 -121.83 87.82 -33.81
CA CYS A 278 -122.42 88.81 -32.89
C CYS A 278 -122.31 90.24 -33.43
N LEU A 279 -121.18 90.60 -34.06
CA LEU A 279 -121.03 91.89 -34.75
C LEU A 279 -122.01 92.00 -35.94
N ALA A 280 -122.16 90.95 -36.73
CA ALA A 280 -123.13 90.91 -37.82
C ALA A 280 -124.58 91.02 -37.31
N LEU A 281 -124.92 90.36 -36.20
CA LEU A 281 -126.26 90.41 -35.60
C LEU A 281 -126.57 91.78 -34.99
N THR A 282 -125.58 92.43 -34.36
CA THR A 282 -125.73 93.80 -33.85
C THR A 282 -125.84 94.82 -34.97
N CYS A 283 -125.10 94.66 -36.08
CA CYS A 283 -125.30 95.45 -37.29
C CYS A 283 -126.69 95.22 -37.93
N LEU A 284 -127.20 93.98 -37.93
CA LEU A 284 -128.53 93.68 -38.45
C LEU A 284 -129.64 94.30 -37.58
N ASN A 285 -129.49 94.25 -36.25
CA ASN A 285 -130.43 94.89 -35.32
C ASN A 285 -130.36 96.42 -35.38
N ALA A 286 -129.19 97.00 -35.63
CA ALA A 286 -129.07 98.44 -35.90
C ALA A 286 -129.77 98.83 -37.22
N LEU A 287 -129.72 97.97 -38.25
CA LEU A 287 -130.42 98.19 -39.52
C LEU A 287 -131.94 97.98 -39.41
N SER A 288 -132.41 97.06 -38.58
CA SER A 288 -133.86 96.84 -38.37
C SER A 288 -134.51 97.96 -37.55
N LEU A 289 -133.75 98.63 -36.67
CA LEU A 289 -134.20 99.85 -35.97
C LEU A 289 -134.26 101.08 -36.89
N PHE A 290 -133.48 101.13 -37.98
CA PHE A 290 -133.47 102.26 -38.91
C PHE A 290 -134.63 102.27 -39.91
N LYS A 291 -135.44 101.20 -39.99
CA LYS A 291 -136.67 101.15 -40.80
C LYS A 291 -137.94 101.58 -40.05
N LEU A 292 -137.79 102.14 -38.85
CA LEU A 292 -138.87 102.67 -38.02
C LEU A 292 -138.90 104.21 -37.99
N PHE A 293 -138.29 104.87 -38.97
CA PHE A 293 -138.42 106.31 -39.25
C PHE A 293 -138.75 106.55 -40.73
#